data_AF-A0A929G8N5-F1
#
_entry.id   AF-A0A929G8N5-F1
#
_cell.length_a   1.000
_cell.length_b   1.000
_cell.length_c   1.000
_cell.angle_alpha   90.00
_cell.angle_beta   90.00
_cell.angle_gamma   90.00
#
_symmetry.space_group_name_H-M   'P 1'
#
loop_
_entity.id
_entity.type
_entity.pdbx_description
1 polymer ?
#
loop_
_entity_poly.entity_id
_entity_poly.type
_entity_poly.pdbx_seq_one_letter_code
_entity_poly.pdbx_strand_id
1 'polypeptide(L)'
;MSSKQLAQDDFERAYRRGFWRKLSSWLTGERNELLPFNAVRDRIPLRGQHYIGLKQVPIEQIVGSLGRYRDFDRAFLPRQARTRGRWVSIDSAHYEEIILPPVDLYKMGEVFFVRDGNHRVSVAREQGQQFVDAFVTEIKVSVPLTADVQIDDLDLKAEYAAFLEETNLGKVRSGAQIELTLSGEYERILEHISVHRWYLGEGRQAEVPYEEAVASWYDNVYSPLVKLIVEQQLLENFPERTEADLYLWIIEYEWFLRAAYRKEYSFQVVSRQFRQRFKDSPTRKLVNILKKSVWVDNLILEQERQEFEARTQISILRPESQVSLTTPGLYDKLIEHIDVHRWYLGEQKEQEIL
;
A
#
# COMPACT_ATOMS: atom_id res chain seq x y z
N MET A 1 22.24 -0.80 -46.84
CA MET A 1 20.82 -0.70 -46.44
C MET A 1 20.54 0.76 -46.13
N SER A 2 19.35 1.26 -46.45
CA SER A 2 18.95 2.64 -46.10
C SER A 2 18.74 2.78 -44.58
N SER A 3 19.03 3.95 -43.99
CA SER A 3 18.75 4.29 -42.58
C SER A 3 17.32 3.88 -42.18
N LYS A 4 16.36 4.15 -43.06
CA LYS A 4 14.95 3.81 -42.89
C LYS A 4 14.67 2.30 -42.85
N GLN A 5 15.42 1.49 -43.60
CA GLN A 5 15.27 0.03 -43.59
C GLN A 5 15.79 -0.56 -42.28
N LEU A 6 16.98 -0.12 -41.84
CA LEU A 6 17.56 -0.51 -40.55
C LEU A 6 16.61 -0.15 -39.40
N ALA A 7 16.12 1.09 -39.38
CA ALA A 7 15.18 1.54 -38.35
C ALA A 7 13.85 0.77 -38.34
N GLN A 8 13.42 0.26 -39.50
CA GLN A 8 12.21 -0.54 -39.59
C GLN A 8 12.42 -1.97 -39.05
N ASP A 9 13.58 -2.58 -39.31
CA ASP A 9 13.96 -3.87 -38.74
C ASP A 9 14.15 -3.79 -37.22
N ASP A 10 14.73 -2.69 -36.74
CA ASP A 10 14.92 -2.39 -35.32
C ASP A 10 13.57 -2.27 -34.59
N PHE A 11 12.60 -1.56 -35.20
CA PHE A 11 11.24 -1.49 -34.67
C PHE A 11 10.59 -2.89 -34.57
N GLU A 12 10.70 -3.73 -35.60
CA GLU A 12 10.13 -5.09 -35.58
C GLU A 12 10.77 -5.96 -34.50
N ARG A 13 12.07 -5.78 -34.25
CA ARG A 13 12.76 -6.46 -33.15
C ARG A 13 12.25 -5.95 -31.79
N ALA A 14 12.21 -4.63 -31.59
CA ALA A 14 11.71 -4.00 -30.38
C ALA A 14 10.28 -4.43 -30.04
N TYR A 15 9.39 -4.40 -31.05
CA TYR A 15 7.98 -4.77 -30.93
C TYR A 15 7.80 -6.25 -30.59
N ARG A 16 8.54 -7.16 -31.24
CA ARG A 16 8.53 -8.60 -30.92
C ARG A 16 9.01 -8.86 -29.49
N ARG A 17 10.07 -8.18 -29.02
CA ARG A 17 10.54 -8.30 -27.63
C ARG A 17 9.47 -7.84 -26.63
N GLY A 18 8.82 -6.71 -26.88
CA GLY A 18 7.72 -6.21 -26.04
C GLY A 18 6.55 -7.20 -25.98
N PHE A 19 6.22 -7.86 -27.10
CA PHE A 19 5.20 -8.90 -27.16
C PHE A 19 5.56 -10.13 -26.29
N TRP A 20 6.77 -10.67 -26.41
CA TRP A 20 7.23 -11.81 -25.59
C TRP A 20 7.27 -11.47 -24.11
N ARG A 21 7.70 -10.25 -23.75
CA ARG A 21 7.67 -9.78 -22.35
C ARG A 21 6.25 -9.71 -21.80
N LYS A 22 5.27 -9.27 -22.59
CA LYS A 22 3.85 -9.29 -22.20
C LYS A 22 3.33 -10.71 -21.94
N LEU A 23 3.74 -11.69 -22.76
CA LEU A 23 3.36 -13.09 -22.56
C LEU A 23 4.01 -13.66 -21.30
N SER A 24 5.30 -13.40 -21.10
CA SER A 24 6.02 -13.80 -19.88
C SER A 24 5.38 -13.21 -18.64
N SER A 25 5.05 -11.92 -18.67
CA SER A 25 4.47 -11.20 -17.52
C SER A 25 3.08 -11.71 -17.16
N TRP A 26 2.30 -12.18 -18.15
CA TRP A 26 1.02 -12.84 -17.90
C TRP A 26 1.18 -14.21 -17.22
N LEU A 27 2.25 -14.95 -17.53
CA LEU A 27 2.57 -16.24 -16.91
C LEU A 27 3.17 -16.09 -15.50
N THR A 28 4.03 -15.09 -15.29
CA THR A 28 4.70 -14.85 -14.00
C THR A 28 3.87 -14.01 -13.04
N GLY A 29 2.79 -13.38 -13.51
CA GLY A 29 1.98 -12.44 -12.72
C GLY A 29 2.61 -11.05 -12.55
N GLU A 30 3.81 -10.83 -13.08
CA GLU A 30 4.49 -9.53 -12.99
C GLU A 30 3.79 -8.49 -13.88
N ARG A 31 3.65 -7.25 -13.39
CA ARG A 31 3.10 -6.14 -14.20
C ARG A 31 4.19 -5.53 -15.08
N ASN A 32 4.04 -5.64 -16.40
CA ASN A 32 4.97 -5.10 -17.40
C ASN A 32 4.52 -3.72 -17.96
N GLU A 33 3.84 -2.90 -17.17
CA GLU A 33 3.33 -1.60 -17.62
C GLU A 33 4.23 -0.46 -17.09
N LEU A 34 4.35 0.62 -17.86
CA LEU A 34 5.03 1.83 -17.37
C LEU A 34 4.26 2.44 -16.22
N LEU A 35 4.99 2.92 -15.22
CA LEU A 35 4.39 3.62 -14.08
C LEU A 35 3.73 4.92 -14.57
N PRO A 36 2.41 5.08 -14.41
CA PRO A 36 1.74 6.32 -14.75
C PRO A 36 2.07 7.36 -13.68
N PHE A 37 2.66 8.49 -14.09
CA PHE A 37 3.08 9.55 -13.16
C PHE A 37 1.95 10.04 -12.24
N ASN A 38 0.74 10.21 -12.78
CA ASN A 38 -0.40 10.67 -11.98
C ASN A 38 -0.73 9.68 -10.86
N ALA A 39 -0.59 8.37 -11.10
CA ALA A 39 -0.84 7.38 -10.05
C ALA A 39 0.13 7.53 -8.87
N VAL A 40 1.39 7.89 -9.15
CA VAL A 40 2.41 8.17 -8.11
C VAL A 40 2.13 9.50 -7.44
N ARG A 41 1.87 10.54 -8.23
CA ARG A 41 1.62 11.90 -7.77
C ARG A 41 0.40 12.00 -6.85
N ASP A 42 -0.69 11.31 -7.21
CA ASP A 42 -1.95 11.40 -6.47
C ASP A 42 -1.91 10.64 -5.13
N ARG A 43 -0.93 9.73 -4.99
CA ARG A 43 -0.72 8.93 -3.77
C ARG A 43 0.34 9.54 -2.84
N ILE A 44 1.37 10.18 -3.38
CA ILE A 44 2.51 10.67 -2.58
C ILE A 44 2.40 12.18 -2.36
N PRO A 45 2.44 12.67 -1.11
CA PRO A 45 2.43 14.10 -0.81
C PRO A 45 3.61 14.82 -1.49
N LEU A 46 3.31 15.86 -2.27
CA LEU A 46 4.32 16.68 -2.94
C LEU A 46 4.64 17.91 -2.10
N ARG A 47 5.92 18.14 -1.82
CA ARG A 47 6.39 19.33 -1.06
C ARG A 47 6.80 20.50 -1.95
N GLY A 48 6.72 20.34 -3.27
CA GLY A 48 7.05 21.37 -4.26
C GLY A 48 7.83 20.81 -5.46
N GLN A 49 8.09 21.67 -6.44
CA GLN A 49 8.85 21.32 -7.65
C GLN A 49 9.79 22.45 -8.03
N HIS A 50 10.94 22.11 -8.61
CA HIS A 50 11.88 23.09 -9.16
C HIS A 50 12.67 22.52 -10.33
N TYR A 51 13.04 23.39 -11.27
CA TYR A 51 13.82 23.01 -12.44
C TYR A 51 15.30 22.90 -12.09
N ILE A 52 15.93 21.77 -12.43
CA ILE A 52 17.34 21.50 -12.11
C ILE A 52 18.27 21.55 -13.34
N GLY A 53 17.75 21.95 -14.50
CA GLY A 53 18.53 22.16 -15.72
C GLY A 53 18.67 20.92 -16.60
N LEU A 54 19.60 21.03 -17.56
CA LEU A 54 20.03 19.93 -18.41
C LEU A 54 20.92 18.97 -17.63
N LYS A 55 20.61 17.67 -17.66
CA LYS A 55 21.35 16.60 -16.97
C LYS A 55 21.47 15.39 -17.88
N GLN A 56 22.56 14.64 -17.71
CA GLN A 56 22.64 13.26 -18.19
C GLN A 56 21.97 12.35 -17.17
N VAL A 57 20.97 11.60 -17.63
CA VAL A 57 20.14 10.74 -16.77
C VAL A 57 20.36 9.28 -17.16
N PRO A 58 20.67 8.39 -16.20
CA PRO A 58 20.73 6.96 -16.44
C PRO A 58 19.39 6.45 -16.97
N ILE A 59 19.42 5.79 -18.13
CA ILE A 59 18.19 5.36 -18.79
C ILE A 59 17.41 4.34 -17.94
N GLU A 60 18.10 3.54 -17.13
CA GLU A 60 17.51 2.55 -16.21
C GLU A 60 16.67 3.20 -15.09
N GLN A 61 16.98 4.44 -14.70
CA GLN A 61 16.23 5.18 -13.68
C GLN A 61 14.95 5.81 -14.24
N ILE A 62 14.72 5.74 -15.55
CA ILE A 62 13.48 6.18 -16.20
C ILE A 62 12.45 5.05 -16.12
N VAL A 63 11.46 5.19 -15.25
CA VAL A 63 10.55 4.10 -14.88
C VAL A 63 9.11 4.29 -15.33
N GLY A 64 8.76 5.50 -15.74
CA GLY A 64 7.38 5.85 -16.00
C GLY A 64 7.21 7.04 -16.93
N SER A 65 5.95 7.42 -17.12
CA SER A 65 5.60 8.51 -18.03
C SER A 65 4.34 9.24 -17.59
N LEU A 66 4.28 10.55 -17.87
CA LEU A 66 3.06 11.36 -17.69
C LEU A 66 1.95 10.98 -18.66
N GLY A 67 2.32 10.49 -19.83
CA GLY A 67 1.38 10.18 -20.89
C GLY A 67 1.94 9.14 -21.85
N ARG A 68 1.07 8.44 -22.57
CA ARG A 68 1.48 7.32 -23.46
C ARG A 68 2.10 6.13 -22.74
N TYR A 69 1.89 6.00 -21.43
CA TYR A 69 2.29 4.83 -20.63
C TYR A 69 1.65 3.51 -21.14
N ARG A 70 0.54 3.58 -21.89
CA ARG A 70 -0.10 2.44 -22.58
C ARG A 70 0.54 2.10 -23.93
N ASP A 71 1.31 3.01 -24.51
CA ASP A 71 1.94 2.83 -25.83
C ASP A 71 3.22 1.99 -25.71
N PHE A 72 3.79 1.87 -24.50
CA PHE A 72 5.05 1.20 -24.20
C PHE A 72 4.93 0.27 -22.98
N ASP A 73 5.83 -0.70 -22.86
CA ASP A 73 5.96 -1.57 -21.68
C ASP A 73 6.96 -0.99 -20.67
N ARG A 74 7.15 -1.63 -19.50
CA ARG A 74 8.07 -1.16 -18.45
C ARG A 74 9.52 -0.98 -18.95
N ALA A 75 9.91 -1.70 -20.00
CA ALA A 75 11.21 -1.55 -20.64
C ALA A 75 11.24 -0.42 -21.69
N PHE A 76 10.17 0.37 -21.83
CA PHE A 76 9.93 1.35 -22.90
C PHE A 76 9.87 0.72 -24.30
N LEU A 77 9.55 -0.58 -24.44
CA LEU A 77 9.37 -1.21 -25.74
C LEU A 77 7.97 -0.91 -26.30
N PRO A 78 7.83 -0.62 -27.60
CA PRO A 78 6.55 -0.28 -28.19
C PRO A 78 5.57 -1.46 -28.12
N ARG A 79 4.36 -1.22 -27.60
CA ARG A 79 3.28 -2.22 -27.50
C ARG A 79 2.26 -2.11 -28.63
N GLN A 80 2.25 -1.00 -29.36
CA GLN A 80 1.21 -0.69 -30.34
C GLN A 80 1.80 -0.37 -31.70
N ALA A 81 1.26 -0.99 -32.75
CA ALA A 81 1.74 -0.76 -34.13
C ALA A 81 1.68 0.71 -34.58
N ARG A 82 0.78 1.52 -33.99
CA ARG A 82 0.63 2.94 -34.32
C ARG A 82 1.85 3.81 -33.95
N THR A 83 2.74 3.36 -33.07
CA THR A 83 3.96 4.10 -32.71
C THR A 83 5.06 3.98 -33.76
N ARG A 84 4.95 3.01 -34.69
CA ARG A 84 5.94 2.67 -35.71
C ARG A 84 6.48 3.88 -36.46
N GLY A 85 5.60 4.70 -37.07
CA GLY A 85 6.05 5.79 -37.93
C GLY A 85 6.96 6.79 -37.21
N ARG A 86 6.58 7.18 -35.99
CA ARG A 86 7.38 8.11 -35.18
C ARG A 86 8.63 7.44 -34.60
N TRP A 87 8.55 6.16 -34.22
CA TRP A 87 9.69 5.39 -33.71
C TRP A 87 10.77 5.23 -34.79
N VAL A 88 10.40 4.77 -35.99
CA VAL A 88 11.30 4.60 -37.13
C VAL A 88 11.92 5.94 -37.54
N SER A 89 11.16 7.03 -37.52
CA SER A 89 11.72 8.36 -37.82
C SER A 89 12.78 8.81 -36.82
N ILE A 90 12.59 8.51 -35.53
CA ILE A 90 13.56 8.88 -34.48
C ILE A 90 14.80 7.99 -34.57
N ASP A 91 14.61 6.70 -34.84
CA ASP A 91 15.72 5.76 -34.97
C ASP A 91 16.52 5.98 -36.26
N SER A 92 15.85 6.37 -37.37
CA SER A 92 16.55 6.78 -38.59
C SER A 92 17.47 7.99 -38.35
N ALA A 93 17.04 8.95 -37.53
CA ALA A 93 17.83 10.12 -37.17
C ALA A 93 19.12 9.74 -36.41
N HIS A 94 19.13 8.62 -35.68
CA HIS A 94 20.34 8.09 -35.04
C HIS A 94 21.37 7.62 -36.08
N TYR A 95 20.94 6.83 -37.07
CA TYR A 95 21.79 6.39 -38.18
C TYR A 95 22.30 7.52 -39.07
N GLU A 96 21.56 8.63 -39.11
CA GLU A 96 21.92 9.84 -39.85
C GLU A 96 22.74 10.84 -39.02
N GLU A 97 23.12 10.46 -37.79
CA GLU A 97 23.89 11.29 -36.85
C GLU A 97 23.24 12.66 -36.56
N ILE A 98 21.91 12.72 -36.69
CA ILE A 98 21.14 13.93 -36.41
C ILE A 98 20.98 14.06 -34.90
N ILE A 99 21.48 15.17 -34.36
CA ILE A 99 21.33 15.51 -32.94
C ILE A 99 19.86 15.83 -32.67
N LEU A 100 19.22 14.98 -31.85
CA LEU A 100 17.85 15.19 -31.40
C LEU A 100 17.83 16.06 -30.13
N PRO A 101 16.74 16.83 -29.90
CA PRO A 101 16.61 17.60 -28.68
C PRO A 101 16.54 16.68 -27.44
N PRO A 102 17.02 17.16 -26.27
CA PRO A 102 16.88 16.46 -24.99
C PRO A 102 15.44 16.03 -24.70
N VAL A 103 15.29 15.02 -23.84
CA VAL A 103 13.98 14.62 -23.30
C VAL A 103 13.57 15.51 -22.13
N ASP A 104 12.27 15.62 -21.86
CA ASP A 104 11.77 16.32 -20.67
C ASP A 104 11.41 15.29 -19.61
N LEU A 105 12.01 15.37 -18.42
CA LEU A 105 11.78 14.43 -17.32
C LEU A 105 11.34 15.14 -16.04
N TYR A 106 10.47 14.48 -15.27
CA TYR A 106 10.30 14.76 -13.86
C TYR A 106 11.11 13.78 -13.03
N LYS A 107 11.83 14.28 -12.02
CA LYS A 107 12.53 13.46 -11.02
C LYS A 107 11.68 13.40 -9.74
N MET A 108 11.50 12.20 -9.19
CA MET A 108 10.87 11.98 -7.88
C MET A 108 11.72 10.94 -7.12
N GLY A 109 12.34 11.33 -6.01
CA GLY A 109 13.32 10.46 -5.34
C GLY A 109 14.49 10.16 -6.28
N GLU A 110 14.79 8.87 -6.51
CA GLU A 110 15.89 8.43 -7.38
C GLU A 110 15.42 8.01 -8.78
N VAL A 111 14.14 8.23 -9.10
CA VAL A 111 13.54 7.80 -10.37
C VAL A 111 13.01 8.94 -11.22
N PHE A 112 12.86 8.67 -12.51
CA PHE A 112 12.47 9.65 -13.52
C PHE A 112 11.23 9.21 -14.29
N PHE A 113 10.38 10.19 -14.59
CA PHE A 113 9.17 10.05 -15.37
C PHE A 113 9.25 10.91 -16.62
N VAL A 114 8.98 10.32 -17.78
CA VAL A 114 8.99 11.04 -19.04
C VAL A 114 7.79 11.99 -19.12
N ARG A 115 8.06 13.28 -19.27
CA ARG A 115 7.08 14.30 -19.62
C ARG A 115 6.94 14.41 -21.14
N ASP A 116 8.06 14.49 -21.86
CA ASP A 116 8.13 14.42 -23.32
C ASP A 116 9.33 13.59 -23.78
N GLY A 117 9.19 12.93 -24.93
CA GLY A 117 10.29 12.17 -25.54
C GLY A 117 10.22 10.65 -25.37
N ASN A 118 9.06 10.07 -25.06
CA ASN A 118 8.89 8.62 -24.85
C ASN A 118 9.51 7.74 -25.96
N HIS A 119 9.39 8.15 -27.22
CA HIS A 119 9.97 7.42 -28.35
C HIS A 119 11.50 7.56 -28.41
N ARG A 120 12.05 8.71 -28.01
CA ARG A 120 13.51 8.91 -27.91
C ARG A 120 14.10 8.02 -26.82
N VAL A 121 13.45 7.92 -25.66
CA VAL A 121 13.85 6.99 -24.58
C VAL A 121 13.77 5.53 -25.04
N SER A 122 12.70 5.16 -25.74
CA SER A 122 12.51 3.82 -26.31
C SER A 122 13.64 3.45 -27.29
N VAL A 123 13.94 4.33 -28.24
CA VAL A 123 15.02 4.16 -29.22
C VAL A 123 16.38 4.10 -28.53
N ALA A 124 16.66 5.03 -27.61
CA ALA A 124 17.91 5.03 -26.84
C ALA A 124 18.14 3.71 -26.09
N ARG A 125 17.08 3.11 -25.51
CA ARG A 125 17.13 1.77 -24.91
C ARG A 125 17.38 0.66 -25.92
N GLU A 126 16.72 0.70 -27.08
CA GLU A 126 16.94 -0.29 -28.14
C GLU A 126 18.40 -0.27 -28.62
N GLN A 127 18.98 0.92 -28.76
CA GLN A 127 20.37 1.13 -29.17
C GLN A 127 21.39 0.87 -28.04
N GLY A 128 20.94 0.48 -26.84
CA GLY A 128 21.81 0.15 -25.72
C GLY A 128 22.53 1.35 -25.10
N GLN A 129 22.01 2.57 -25.29
CA GLN A 129 22.54 3.76 -24.62
C GLN A 129 22.39 3.62 -23.10
N GLN A 130 23.36 4.14 -22.35
CA GLN A 130 23.32 4.12 -20.89
C GLN A 130 22.70 5.39 -20.29
N PHE A 131 22.85 6.52 -21.00
CA PHE A 131 22.41 7.84 -20.54
C PHE A 131 21.65 8.56 -21.65
N VAL A 132 20.73 9.44 -21.25
CA VAL A 132 20.07 10.42 -22.13
C VAL A 132 20.25 11.82 -21.58
N ASP A 133 20.42 12.78 -22.49
CA ASP A 133 20.34 14.19 -22.14
C ASP A 133 18.87 14.58 -21.89
N ALA A 134 18.62 15.21 -20.74
CA ALA A 134 17.29 15.55 -20.29
C ALA A 134 17.21 16.91 -19.61
N PHE A 135 16.16 17.66 -19.90
CA PHE A 135 15.72 18.77 -19.05
C PHE A 135 14.92 18.20 -17.88
N VAL A 136 15.41 18.41 -16.65
CA VAL A 136 14.85 17.77 -15.46
C VAL A 136 14.17 18.78 -14.55
N THR A 137 12.94 18.47 -14.15
CA THR A 137 12.23 19.16 -13.06
C THR A 137 12.12 18.21 -11.87
N GLU A 138 12.74 18.55 -10.74
CA GLU A 138 12.70 17.74 -9.53
C GLU A 138 11.48 18.09 -8.68
N ILE A 139 10.70 17.06 -8.39
CA ILE A 139 9.53 17.10 -7.52
C ILE A 139 9.94 16.48 -6.18
N LYS A 140 9.83 17.29 -5.11
CA LYS A 140 10.20 16.86 -3.76
C LYS A 140 9.09 15.98 -3.18
N VAL A 141 9.44 14.74 -2.90
CA VAL A 141 8.57 13.73 -2.28
C VAL A 141 9.06 13.41 -0.86
N SER A 142 8.14 13.01 0.03
CA SER A 142 8.45 12.70 1.44
C SER A 142 9.17 11.36 1.63
N VAL A 143 9.15 10.47 0.62
CA VAL A 143 9.68 9.10 0.69
C VAL A 143 10.54 8.80 -0.53
N PRO A 144 11.66 8.05 -0.38
CA PRO A 144 12.47 7.62 -1.51
C PRO A 144 11.71 6.67 -2.43
N LEU A 145 11.70 7.01 -3.73
CA LEU A 145 11.24 6.13 -4.79
C LEU A 145 12.44 5.54 -5.52
N THR A 146 12.43 4.22 -5.68
CA THR A 146 13.47 3.42 -6.33
C THR A 146 12.93 2.78 -7.62
N ALA A 147 13.82 2.34 -8.51
CA ALA A 147 13.43 1.95 -9.87
C ALA A 147 12.66 0.62 -9.96
N ASP A 148 12.72 -0.18 -8.91
CA ASP A 148 12.05 -1.47 -8.72
C ASP A 148 10.59 -1.34 -8.27
N VAL A 149 10.15 -0.16 -7.82
CA VAL A 149 8.78 0.10 -7.34
C VAL A 149 7.71 -0.45 -8.29
N GLN A 150 6.77 -1.24 -7.77
CA GLN A 150 5.55 -1.63 -8.48
C GLN A 150 4.41 -0.69 -8.13
N ILE A 151 3.39 -0.63 -9.01
CA ILE A 151 2.20 0.20 -8.76
C ILE A 151 1.49 -0.22 -7.47
N ASP A 152 1.44 -1.52 -7.20
CA ASP A 152 0.76 -2.06 -6.02
C ASP A 152 1.50 -1.70 -4.71
N ASP A 153 2.80 -1.39 -4.78
CA ASP A 153 3.59 -0.92 -3.63
C ASP A 153 3.42 0.59 -3.38
N LEU A 154 2.82 1.36 -4.32
CA LEU A 154 2.71 2.80 -4.19
C LEU A 154 1.74 3.21 -3.09
N ASP A 155 0.63 2.48 -2.94
CA ASP A 155 -0.35 2.72 -1.88
C ASP A 155 0.29 2.48 -0.51
N LEU A 156 0.97 1.35 -0.33
CA LEU A 156 1.71 1.02 0.89
C LEU A 156 2.83 2.03 1.21
N LYS A 157 3.60 2.46 0.20
CA LYS A 157 4.67 3.47 0.38
C LYS A 157 4.09 4.86 0.70
N ALA A 158 2.95 5.21 0.13
CA ALA A 158 2.26 6.46 0.43
C ALA A 158 1.69 6.48 1.85
N GLU A 159 1.07 5.38 2.27
CA GLU A 159 0.60 5.22 3.66
C GLU A 159 1.76 5.29 4.64
N TYR A 160 2.88 4.62 4.34
CA TYR A 160 4.08 4.73 5.17
C TYR A 160 4.61 6.17 5.24
N ALA A 161 4.58 6.90 4.12
CA ALA A 161 4.94 8.33 4.08
C ALA A 161 4.09 9.15 5.04
N ALA A 162 2.77 9.00 4.93
CA ALA A 162 1.79 9.71 5.73
C ALA A 162 1.96 9.36 7.22
N PHE A 163 2.17 8.08 7.52
CA PHE A 163 2.45 7.59 8.87
C PHE A 163 3.69 8.26 9.48
N LEU A 164 4.81 8.32 8.75
CA LEU A 164 6.03 8.96 9.25
C LEU A 164 5.88 10.47 9.43
N GLU A 165 5.11 11.12 8.55
CA GLU A 165 4.83 12.56 8.65
C GLU A 165 3.93 12.88 9.85
N GLU A 166 2.87 12.11 10.05
CA GLU A 166 1.92 12.27 11.17
C GLU A 166 2.60 12.00 12.52
N THR A 167 3.31 10.87 12.63
CA THR A 167 3.92 10.44 13.90
C THR A 167 5.23 11.15 14.23
N ASN A 168 5.90 11.71 13.23
CA ASN A 168 7.26 12.25 13.33
C ASN A 168 8.25 11.22 13.94
N LEU A 169 7.96 9.92 13.78
CA LEU A 169 8.63 8.83 14.50
C LEU A 169 10.14 8.82 14.28
N GLY A 170 10.60 9.11 13.07
CA GLY A 170 12.03 9.17 12.74
C GLY A 170 12.81 10.21 13.56
N LYS A 171 12.16 11.27 14.06
CA LYS A 171 12.76 12.25 14.97
C LYS A 171 12.57 11.87 16.43
N VAL A 172 11.36 11.42 16.78
CA VAL A 172 10.99 11.07 18.15
C VAL A 172 11.80 9.87 18.65
N ARG A 173 12.05 8.88 17.78
CA ARG A 173 12.87 7.69 18.04
C ARG A 173 13.78 7.39 16.85
N SER A 174 14.99 7.94 16.88
CA SER A 174 16.00 7.70 15.86
C SER A 174 16.33 6.21 15.76
N GLY A 175 16.15 5.62 14.57
CA GLY A 175 16.39 4.19 14.31
C GLY A 175 15.14 3.32 14.43
N ALA A 176 13.99 3.88 14.78
CA ALA A 176 12.73 3.15 14.70
C ALA A 176 12.40 2.82 13.23
N GLN A 177 12.26 1.52 12.94
CA GLN A 177 11.80 1.00 11.66
C GLN A 177 10.51 0.23 11.90
N ILE A 178 9.45 0.62 11.20
CA ILE A 178 8.15 -0.02 11.23
C ILE A 178 7.75 -0.15 9.77
N GLU A 179 7.94 -1.34 9.23
CA GLU A 179 7.60 -1.66 7.84
C GLU A 179 6.44 -2.66 7.87
N LEU A 180 5.31 -2.31 7.30
CA LEU A 180 4.18 -3.21 7.09
C LEU A 180 4.21 -3.75 5.66
N THR A 181 3.63 -4.93 5.46
CA THR A 181 3.58 -5.59 4.14
C THR A 181 2.19 -5.51 3.47
N LEU A 182 1.18 -5.01 4.20
CA LEU A 182 -0.19 -4.87 3.72
C LEU A 182 -0.60 -3.40 3.75
N SER A 183 -1.23 -2.95 2.67
CA SER A 183 -1.85 -1.63 2.59
C SER A 183 -3.07 -1.52 3.52
N GLY A 184 -3.35 -0.33 4.01
CA GLY A 184 -4.38 0.01 4.99
C GLY A 184 -3.93 -0.14 6.45
N GLU A 185 -2.84 -0.86 6.72
CA GLU A 185 -2.48 -1.25 8.10
C GLU A 185 -1.83 -0.10 8.91
N TYR A 186 -1.25 0.91 8.25
CA TYR A 186 -0.64 2.04 8.96
C TYR A 186 -1.69 2.91 9.69
N GLU A 187 -2.90 3.03 9.16
CA GLU A 187 -4.01 3.72 9.83
C GLU A 187 -4.34 3.07 11.17
N ARG A 188 -4.28 1.74 11.23
CA ARG A 188 -4.52 0.96 12.45
C ARG A 188 -3.44 1.19 13.50
N ILE A 189 -2.19 1.39 13.08
CA ILE A 189 -1.13 1.81 13.99
C ILE A 189 -1.42 3.21 14.56
N LEU A 190 -1.90 4.16 13.74
CA LEU A 190 -2.28 5.49 14.22
C LEU A 190 -3.44 5.44 15.22
N GLU A 191 -4.41 4.54 15.00
CA GLU A 191 -5.48 4.25 15.96
C GLU A 191 -4.92 3.71 17.27
N HIS A 192 -3.99 2.74 17.22
CA HIS A 192 -3.34 2.19 18.41
C HIS A 192 -2.60 3.27 19.22
N ILE A 193 -1.89 4.18 18.54
CA ILE A 193 -1.21 5.32 19.17
C ILE A 193 -2.24 6.25 19.82
N SER A 194 -3.36 6.52 19.15
CA SER A 194 -4.42 7.40 19.65
C SER A 194 -5.11 6.82 20.89
N VAL A 195 -5.41 5.53 20.88
CA VAL A 195 -5.94 4.81 22.05
C VAL A 195 -4.93 4.82 23.20
N HIS A 196 -3.66 4.55 22.93
CA HIS A 196 -2.59 4.63 23.94
C HIS A 196 -2.49 6.03 24.54
N ARG A 197 -2.52 7.09 23.70
CA ARG A 197 -2.52 8.49 24.13
C ARG A 197 -3.66 8.81 25.08
N TRP A 198 -4.86 8.34 24.76
CA TRP A 198 -6.05 8.53 25.59
C TRP A 198 -5.86 7.90 26.98
N TYR A 199 -5.42 6.64 27.05
CA TYR A 199 -5.16 5.95 28.33
C TYR A 199 -4.05 6.61 29.15
N LEU A 200 -2.98 7.09 28.50
CA LEU A 200 -1.94 7.85 29.19
C LEU A 200 -2.49 9.14 29.80
N GLY A 201 -3.36 9.83 29.07
CA GLY A 201 -4.01 11.06 29.54
C GLY A 201 -4.97 10.80 30.70
N GLU A 202 -5.74 9.73 30.64
CA GLU A 202 -6.63 9.29 31.73
C GLU A 202 -5.83 9.03 33.02
N GLY A 203 -4.75 8.25 32.93
CA GLY A 203 -3.90 7.94 34.08
C GLY A 203 -3.17 9.16 34.66
N ARG A 204 -2.84 10.16 33.82
CA ARG A 204 -2.17 11.41 34.23
C ARG A 204 -3.15 12.51 34.63
N GLN A 205 -4.45 12.33 34.36
CA GLN A 205 -5.48 13.38 34.42
C GLN A 205 -5.09 14.67 33.68
N ALA A 206 -4.37 14.54 32.57
CA ALA A 206 -3.91 15.67 31.77
C ALA A 206 -3.77 15.26 30.32
N GLU A 207 -3.88 16.23 29.41
CA GLU A 207 -3.62 15.97 27.99
C GLU A 207 -2.14 15.59 27.79
N VAL A 208 -1.91 14.57 26.98
CA VAL A 208 -0.57 14.11 26.59
C VAL A 208 -0.27 14.65 25.20
N PRO A 209 0.85 15.33 24.95
CA PRO A 209 1.27 15.71 23.60
C PRO A 209 1.37 14.51 22.67
N TYR A 210 1.02 14.67 21.40
CA TYR A 210 1.00 13.54 20.45
C TYR A 210 2.37 12.87 20.30
N GLU A 211 3.44 13.64 20.15
CA GLU A 211 4.81 13.10 20.06
C GLU A 211 5.24 12.33 21.32
N GLU A 212 4.80 12.77 22.50
CA GLU A 212 5.03 12.05 23.78
C GLU A 212 4.29 10.70 23.77
N ALA A 213 3.07 10.66 23.24
CA ALA A 213 2.31 9.43 23.12
C ALA A 213 2.92 8.46 22.09
N VAL A 214 3.38 8.95 20.94
CA VAL A 214 4.10 8.16 19.92
C VAL A 214 5.35 7.53 20.54
N ALA A 215 6.18 8.34 21.21
CA ALA A 215 7.36 7.90 21.95
C ALA A 215 7.03 6.79 22.96
N SER A 216 6.03 7.05 23.80
CA SER A 216 5.63 6.12 24.85
C SER A 216 5.05 4.82 24.29
N TRP A 217 4.24 4.89 23.23
CA TRP A 217 3.71 3.72 22.54
C TRP A 217 4.85 2.87 21.97
N TYR A 218 5.80 3.50 21.28
CA TYR A 218 6.93 2.79 20.68
C TYR A 218 7.75 2.04 21.73
N ASP A 219 8.12 2.72 22.82
CA ASP A 219 8.99 2.15 23.85
C ASP A 219 8.30 1.10 24.74
N ASN A 220 7.01 1.29 25.03
CA ASN A 220 6.32 0.50 26.06
C ASN A 220 5.36 -0.54 25.49
N VAL A 221 5.00 -0.44 24.21
CA VAL A 221 4.04 -1.33 23.55
C VAL A 221 4.66 -2.02 22.36
N TYR A 222 5.09 -1.26 21.35
CA TYR A 222 5.57 -1.81 20.08
C TYR A 222 6.90 -2.55 20.25
N SER A 223 7.96 -1.86 20.68
CA SER A 223 9.31 -2.41 20.80
C SER A 223 9.37 -3.64 21.73
N PRO A 224 8.73 -3.67 22.91
CA PRO A 224 8.73 -4.87 23.76
C PRO A 224 8.06 -6.08 23.13
N LEU A 225 6.96 -5.89 22.38
CA LEU A 225 6.28 -6.98 21.69
C LEU A 225 7.10 -7.47 20.49
N VAL A 226 7.62 -6.55 19.67
CA VAL A 226 8.55 -6.90 18.58
C VAL A 226 9.75 -7.68 19.08
N LYS A 227 10.34 -7.28 20.20
CA LYS A 227 11.46 -8.02 20.83
C LYS A 227 11.06 -9.45 21.18
N LEU A 228 9.85 -9.66 21.72
CA LEU A 228 9.33 -11.00 22.01
C LEU A 228 9.10 -11.83 20.73
N ILE A 229 8.58 -11.21 19.66
CA ILE A 229 8.38 -11.86 18.34
C ILE A 229 9.71 -12.40 17.82
N VAL A 230 10.77 -11.58 17.90
CA VAL A 230 12.13 -11.93 17.47
C VAL A 230 12.75 -13.00 18.37
N GLU A 231 12.71 -12.83 19.69
CA GLU A 231 13.27 -13.78 20.66
C GLU A 231 12.64 -15.18 20.55
N GLN A 232 11.35 -15.25 20.18
CA GLN A 232 10.60 -16.49 20.01
C GLN A 232 10.64 -17.03 18.57
N GLN A 233 11.41 -16.39 17.67
CA GLN A 233 11.56 -16.79 16.27
C GLN A 233 10.20 -16.96 15.54
N LEU A 234 9.21 -16.14 15.91
CA LEU A 234 7.86 -16.30 15.37
C LEU A 234 7.80 -16.00 13.86
N LEU A 235 8.67 -15.13 13.37
CA LEU A 235 8.77 -14.77 11.94
C LEU A 235 9.13 -15.95 11.03
N GLU A 236 9.82 -16.99 11.52
CA GLU A 236 10.15 -18.17 10.71
C GLU A 236 8.90 -18.87 10.14
N ASN A 237 7.75 -18.63 10.77
CA ASN A 237 6.47 -19.16 10.35
C ASN A 237 5.74 -18.31 9.30
N PHE A 238 6.26 -17.13 8.96
CA PHE A 238 5.63 -16.11 8.12
C PHE A 238 6.69 -15.43 7.20
N PRO A 239 7.22 -16.14 6.19
CA PRO A 239 8.41 -15.71 5.42
C PRO A 239 8.21 -14.44 4.56
N GLU A 240 6.99 -13.95 4.40
CA GLU A 240 6.65 -12.73 3.65
C GLU A 240 6.13 -11.60 4.56
N ARG A 241 6.35 -11.71 5.88
CA ARG A 241 5.84 -10.77 6.88
C ARG A 241 6.95 -10.19 7.73
N THR A 242 6.66 -9.05 8.31
CA THR A 242 7.56 -8.29 9.19
C THR A 242 7.13 -8.42 10.64
N GLU A 243 7.99 -7.96 11.55
CA GLU A 243 7.66 -7.82 12.97
C GLU A 243 6.46 -6.90 13.20
N ALA A 244 6.28 -5.86 12.35
CA ALA A 244 5.17 -4.93 12.46
C ALA A 244 3.83 -5.60 12.09
N ASP A 245 3.82 -6.45 11.07
CA ASP A 245 2.62 -7.21 10.68
C ASP A 245 2.17 -8.13 11.83
N LEU A 246 3.13 -8.88 12.39
CA LEU A 246 2.85 -9.77 13.52
C LEU A 246 2.43 -9.01 14.78
N TYR A 247 3.01 -7.82 15.02
CA TYR A 247 2.58 -6.94 16.10
C TYR A 247 1.09 -6.60 16.00
N LEU A 248 0.62 -6.15 14.82
CA LEU A 248 -0.78 -5.80 14.61
C LEU A 248 -1.70 -7.00 14.85
N TRP A 249 -1.39 -8.13 14.22
CA TRP A 249 -2.20 -9.35 14.35
C TRP A 249 -2.31 -9.83 15.80
N ILE A 250 -1.23 -9.72 16.59
CA ILE A 250 -1.24 -10.11 18.00
C ILE A 250 -2.09 -9.14 18.84
N ILE A 251 -1.97 -7.83 18.61
CA ILE A 251 -2.75 -6.83 19.35
C ILE A 251 -4.25 -6.96 19.05
N GLU A 252 -4.61 -7.18 17.79
CA GLU A 252 -6.01 -7.38 17.38
C GLU A 252 -6.60 -8.66 17.96
N TYR A 253 -5.84 -9.75 17.93
CA TYR A 253 -6.26 -11.02 18.52
C TYR A 253 -6.53 -10.86 20.02
N GLU A 254 -5.68 -10.11 20.74
CA GLU A 254 -5.87 -9.82 22.15
C GLU A 254 -7.07 -8.90 22.43
N TRP A 255 -7.27 -7.86 21.60
CA TRP A 255 -8.47 -7.02 21.69
C TRP A 255 -9.73 -7.85 21.50
N PHE A 256 -9.76 -8.70 20.48
CA PHE A 256 -10.87 -9.60 20.20
C PHE A 256 -11.15 -10.54 21.38
N LEU A 257 -10.12 -11.18 21.94
CA LEU A 257 -10.30 -12.03 23.12
C LEU A 257 -10.89 -11.25 24.29
N ARG A 258 -10.53 -9.99 24.50
CA ARG A 258 -11.13 -9.20 25.60
C ARG A 258 -12.57 -8.79 25.32
N ALA A 259 -12.87 -8.42 24.08
CA ALA A 259 -14.22 -8.10 23.65
C ALA A 259 -15.14 -9.31 23.83
N ALA A 260 -14.69 -10.50 23.43
CA ALA A 260 -15.44 -11.75 23.54
C ALA A 260 -15.61 -12.24 24.99
N TYR A 261 -14.65 -11.97 25.89
CA TYR A 261 -14.67 -12.48 27.27
C TYR A 261 -15.11 -11.45 28.33
N ARG A 262 -15.56 -10.24 27.94
CA ARG A 262 -16.12 -9.15 28.78
C ARG A 262 -15.73 -9.21 30.26
N LYS A 263 -14.53 -8.71 30.59
CA LYS A 263 -14.26 -8.06 31.87
C LYS A 263 -13.35 -6.86 31.63
N GLU A 264 -13.76 -5.72 32.16
CA GLU A 264 -13.10 -4.40 32.07
C GLU A 264 -11.60 -4.51 32.42
N TYR A 265 -10.72 -4.17 31.48
CA TYR A 265 -9.29 -4.02 31.76
C TYR A 265 -8.71 -2.79 31.07
N SER A 266 -7.99 -1.99 31.85
CA SER A 266 -7.17 -0.85 31.39
C SER A 266 -5.92 -1.32 30.61
N PHE A 267 -5.57 -0.62 29.52
CA PHE A 267 -4.44 -0.92 28.63
C PHE A 267 -3.06 -0.98 29.33
N GLN A 268 -2.89 -0.33 30.49
CA GLN A 268 -1.64 -0.43 31.24
C GLN A 268 -1.47 -1.79 31.93
N VAL A 269 -2.56 -2.42 32.37
CA VAL A 269 -2.55 -3.78 32.91
C VAL A 269 -2.26 -4.79 31.80
N VAL A 270 -2.73 -4.48 30.59
CA VAL A 270 -2.51 -5.27 29.37
C VAL A 270 -1.03 -5.42 29.06
N SER A 271 -0.24 -4.34 28.99
CA SER A 271 1.20 -4.44 28.66
C SER A 271 2.01 -5.27 29.66
N ARG A 272 1.54 -5.37 30.92
CA ARG A 272 2.17 -6.18 31.98
C ARG A 272 1.75 -7.64 31.92
N GLN A 273 0.46 -7.92 31.75
CA GLN A 273 -0.05 -9.29 31.62
C GLN A 273 0.37 -9.93 30.29
N PHE A 274 0.49 -9.13 29.24
CA PHE A 274 0.94 -9.54 27.91
C PHE A 274 2.35 -10.15 27.96
N ARG A 275 3.29 -9.49 28.65
CA ARG A 275 4.65 -10.00 28.89
C ARG A 275 4.69 -11.34 29.64
N GLN A 276 3.74 -11.58 30.56
CA GLN A 276 3.66 -12.85 31.29
C GLN A 276 3.04 -13.96 30.43
N ARG A 277 1.96 -13.67 29.70
CA ARG A 277 1.22 -14.68 28.91
C ARG A 277 1.99 -15.18 27.68
N PHE A 278 2.76 -14.32 27.02
CA PHE A 278 3.63 -14.74 25.91
C PHE A 278 4.81 -15.60 26.35
N LYS A 279 5.22 -15.47 27.63
CA LYS A 279 6.25 -16.32 28.21
C LYS A 279 5.76 -17.76 28.45
N ASP A 280 4.44 -17.91 28.68
CA ASP A 280 3.82 -19.16 29.15
C ASP A 280 2.88 -19.85 28.13
N SER A 281 2.64 -19.26 26.95
CA SER A 281 1.81 -19.87 25.89
C SER A 281 2.64 -20.80 25.00
N PRO A 282 2.16 -22.01 24.63
CA PRO A 282 2.82 -22.81 23.62
C PRO A 282 2.70 -22.06 22.28
N THR A 283 3.78 -21.39 21.86
CA THR A 283 3.93 -20.58 20.63
C THR A 283 3.26 -21.20 19.40
N ARG A 284 3.24 -22.54 19.32
CA ARG A 284 2.57 -23.33 18.30
C ARG A 284 1.05 -23.10 18.18
N LYS A 285 0.31 -22.88 19.28
CA LYS A 285 -1.14 -22.59 19.23
C LYS A 285 -1.42 -21.23 18.61
N LEU A 286 -0.63 -20.23 18.97
CA LEU A 286 -0.77 -18.86 18.48
C LEU A 286 -0.39 -18.78 16.99
N VAL A 287 0.70 -19.42 16.59
CA VAL A 287 1.10 -19.57 15.18
C VAL A 287 0.00 -20.24 14.34
N ASN A 288 -0.64 -21.30 14.86
CA ASN A 288 -1.71 -22.00 14.13
C ASN A 288 -2.98 -21.15 13.93
N ILE A 289 -3.25 -20.21 14.84
CA ILE A 289 -4.37 -19.27 14.72
C ILE A 289 -4.03 -18.19 13.69
N LEU A 290 -2.83 -17.60 13.78
CA LEU A 290 -2.37 -16.55 12.87
C LEU A 290 -2.13 -17.02 11.43
N LYS A 291 -1.76 -18.29 11.19
CA LYS A 291 -1.55 -18.85 9.83
C LYS A 291 -2.82 -18.98 8.99
N LYS A 292 -4.01 -18.85 9.57
CA LYS A 292 -5.28 -18.88 8.83
C LYS A 292 -5.67 -17.46 8.47
N SER A 293 -5.01 -16.87 7.48
CA SER A 293 -5.12 -15.47 7.04
C SER A 293 -6.51 -14.98 6.58
N VAL A 294 -7.56 -15.81 6.69
CA VAL A 294 -8.97 -15.46 6.43
C VAL A 294 -9.77 -15.41 7.74
N TRP A 295 -9.13 -15.58 8.89
CA TRP A 295 -9.82 -15.70 10.16
C TRP A 295 -10.37 -14.37 10.67
N VAL A 296 -9.69 -13.23 10.48
CA VAL A 296 -10.18 -11.92 10.95
C VAL A 296 -11.50 -11.56 10.26
N ASP A 297 -11.56 -11.62 8.93
CA ASP A 297 -12.80 -11.36 8.19
C ASP A 297 -13.92 -12.35 8.52
N ASN A 298 -13.62 -13.67 8.58
CA ASN A 298 -14.63 -14.68 8.91
C ASN A 298 -15.12 -14.59 10.36
N LEU A 299 -14.27 -14.11 11.28
CA LEU A 299 -14.60 -13.97 12.69
C LEU A 299 -15.38 -12.70 12.94
N ILE A 300 -15.02 -11.58 12.29
CA ILE A 300 -15.82 -10.35 12.27
C ILE A 300 -17.19 -10.64 11.68
N LEU A 301 -17.25 -11.37 10.56
CA LEU A 301 -18.51 -11.80 9.94
C LEU A 301 -19.37 -12.66 10.86
N GLU A 302 -18.76 -13.63 11.56
CA GLU A 302 -19.52 -14.50 12.46
C GLU A 302 -20.01 -13.75 13.71
N GLN A 303 -19.25 -12.77 14.22
CA GLN A 303 -19.68 -11.89 15.31
C GLN A 303 -20.83 -10.96 14.87
N GLU A 304 -20.64 -10.23 13.77
CA GLU A 304 -21.65 -9.34 13.20
C GLU A 304 -22.96 -10.07 12.91
N ARG A 305 -22.87 -11.29 12.39
CA ARG A 305 -24.02 -12.16 12.17
C ARG A 305 -24.73 -12.52 13.48
N GLN A 306 -23.99 -12.88 14.53
CA GLN A 306 -24.58 -13.21 15.83
C GLN A 306 -25.26 -11.99 16.48
N GLU A 307 -24.66 -10.81 16.37
CA GLU A 307 -25.26 -9.56 16.86
C GLU A 307 -26.51 -9.18 16.07
N PHE A 308 -26.48 -9.33 14.74
CA PHE A 308 -27.63 -9.15 13.86
C PHE A 308 -28.78 -10.11 14.21
N GLU A 309 -28.50 -11.41 14.36
CA GLU A 309 -29.50 -12.41 14.74
C GLU A 309 -30.08 -12.13 16.14
N ALA A 310 -29.26 -11.70 17.10
CA ALA A 310 -29.70 -11.36 18.45
C ALA A 310 -30.59 -10.10 18.49
N ARG A 311 -30.23 -9.06 17.72
CA ARG A 311 -30.95 -7.77 17.70
C ARG A 311 -32.25 -7.86 16.91
N THR A 312 -32.27 -8.61 15.81
CA THR A 312 -33.45 -8.74 14.95
C THR A 312 -34.37 -9.89 15.35
N GLN A 313 -33.87 -10.86 16.11
CA GLN A 313 -34.54 -12.14 16.37
C GLN A 313 -35.01 -12.85 15.08
N ILE A 314 -34.37 -12.56 13.95
CA ILE A 314 -34.83 -13.02 12.63
C ILE A 314 -34.85 -14.55 12.52
N SER A 315 -33.94 -15.23 13.22
CA SER A 315 -33.89 -16.68 13.33
C SER A 315 -35.11 -17.28 14.04
N ILE A 316 -35.80 -16.50 14.87
CA ILE A 316 -37.05 -16.86 15.57
C ILE A 316 -38.27 -16.42 14.76
N LEU A 317 -38.25 -15.19 14.23
CA LEU A 317 -39.38 -14.59 13.52
C LEU A 317 -39.57 -15.16 12.11
N ARG A 318 -38.46 -15.55 11.45
CA ARG A 318 -38.40 -16.11 10.09
C ARG A 318 -37.30 -17.18 10.00
N PRO A 319 -37.51 -18.37 10.58
CA PRO A 319 -36.50 -19.45 10.61
C PRO A 319 -36.02 -19.90 9.22
N GLU A 320 -36.86 -19.72 8.20
CA GLU A 320 -36.57 -20.07 6.80
C GLU A 320 -35.60 -19.08 6.12
N SER A 321 -35.36 -17.91 6.74
CA SER A 321 -34.50 -16.87 6.16
C SER A 321 -33.03 -17.08 6.52
N GLN A 322 -32.25 -17.55 5.55
CA GLN A 322 -30.80 -17.69 5.69
C GLN A 322 -30.11 -16.39 5.26
N VAL A 323 -30.05 -15.40 6.16
CA VAL A 323 -29.33 -14.14 5.90
C VAL A 323 -27.85 -14.33 6.20
N SER A 324 -27.09 -14.70 5.17
CA SER A 324 -25.64 -14.87 5.22
C SER A 324 -24.94 -13.83 4.35
N LEU A 325 -24.08 -13.01 4.96
CA LEU A 325 -23.24 -12.04 4.28
C LEU A 325 -21.78 -12.47 4.32
N THR A 326 -21.03 -12.11 3.29
CA THR A 326 -19.64 -12.52 3.09
C THR A 326 -18.64 -11.37 3.18
N THR A 327 -19.10 -10.17 3.54
CA THR A 327 -18.26 -8.97 3.69
C THR A 327 -18.52 -8.30 5.05
N PRO A 328 -17.47 -8.08 5.87
CA PRO A 328 -17.57 -7.33 7.12
C PRO A 328 -18.24 -5.95 6.95
N GLY A 329 -19.00 -5.51 7.94
CA GLY A 329 -19.72 -4.24 8.02
C GLY A 329 -21.08 -4.22 7.30
N LEU A 330 -21.47 -5.29 6.60
CA LEU A 330 -22.76 -5.33 5.89
C LEU A 330 -23.94 -5.68 6.79
N TYR A 331 -23.71 -6.39 7.90
CA TYR A 331 -24.77 -6.67 8.88
C TYR A 331 -25.19 -5.41 9.64
N ASP A 332 -24.25 -4.52 9.96
CA ASP A 332 -24.54 -3.22 10.58
C ASP A 332 -25.40 -2.34 9.67
N LYS A 333 -25.08 -2.30 8.36
CA LYS A 333 -25.92 -1.59 7.38
C LYS A 333 -27.32 -2.18 7.25
N LEU A 334 -27.47 -3.50 7.38
CA LEU A 334 -28.79 -4.14 7.42
C LEU A 334 -29.56 -3.73 8.68
N ILE A 335 -28.91 -3.62 9.84
CA ILE A 335 -29.52 -3.09 11.05
C ILE A 335 -29.97 -1.64 10.86
N GLU A 336 -29.11 -0.77 10.32
CA GLU A 336 -29.47 0.62 10.04
C GLU A 336 -30.68 0.71 9.11
N HIS A 337 -30.72 -0.12 8.06
CA HIS A 337 -31.85 -0.17 7.12
C HIS A 337 -33.14 -0.65 7.80
N ILE A 338 -33.06 -1.65 8.69
CA ILE A 338 -34.18 -2.16 9.48
C ILE A 338 -34.68 -1.08 10.45
N ASP A 339 -33.78 -0.37 11.11
CA ASP A 339 -34.12 0.70 12.07
C ASP A 339 -34.79 1.89 11.37
N VAL A 340 -34.33 2.27 10.18
CA VAL A 340 -34.99 3.30 9.34
C VAL A 340 -36.39 2.85 8.92
N HIS A 341 -36.58 1.59 8.52
CA HIS A 341 -37.90 1.06 8.19
C HIS A 341 -38.83 0.97 9.41
N ARG A 342 -38.32 0.59 10.58
CA ARG A 342 -39.07 0.58 11.84
C ARG A 342 -39.53 1.99 12.21
N TRP A 343 -38.68 2.98 12.04
CA TRP A 343 -39.00 4.40 12.27
C TRP A 343 -40.15 4.86 11.37
N TYR A 344 -40.07 4.62 10.05
CA TYR A 344 -41.15 4.97 9.11
C TYR A 344 -42.47 4.24 9.39
N LEU A 345 -42.42 2.97 9.83
CA LEU A 345 -43.61 2.20 10.17
C LEU A 345 -44.25 2.63 11.51
N GLY A 346 -43.43 3.07 12.47
CA GLY A 346 -43.89 3.64 13.74
C GLY A 346 -44.51 5.03 13.57
N GLU A 347 -43.96 5.85 12.67
CA GLU A 347 -44.48 7.18 12.33
C GLU A 347 -45.87 7.11 11.68
N GLN A 348 -46.17 6.05 10.91
CA GLN A 348 -47.51 5.82 10.34
C GLN A 348 -48.54 5.27 11.35
N LYS A 349 -48.14 4.83 12.54
CA LYS A 349 -49.02 4.18 13.53
C LYS A 349 -49.14 4.91 14.87
N GLU A 350 -48.51 6.07 15.04
CA GLU A 350 -48.43 6.83 16.31
C GLU A 350 -48.03 5.97 17.54
N GLN A 351 -47.29 4.87 17.33
CA GLN A 351 -46.73 4.02 18.40
C GLN A 351 -45.41 3.39 17.96
N GLU A 352 -44.46 3.26 18.89
CA GLU A 352 -43.19 2.54 18.70
C GLU A 352 -43.45 1.05 18.41
N ILE A 353 -42.85 0.55 17.32
CA ILE A 353 -42.92 -0.86 16.93
C ILE A 353 -41.60 -1.52 17.31
N LEU A 354 -41.66 -2.47 18.26
CA LEU A 354 -40.52 -3.26 18.77
C LEU A 354 -39.93 -4.21 17.73
#